data_AF-A0A086KWZ0-F1
#
_entry.id   AF-A0A086KWZ0-F1
#
_cell.length_a   1.000
_cell.length_b   1.000
_cell.length_c   1.000
_cell.angle_alpha   90.00
_cell.angle_beta   90.00
_cell.angle_gamma   90.00
#
_symmetry.space_group_name_H-M   'P 1'
#
loop_
_entity.id
_entity.type
_entity.pdbx_description
1 polymer ?
#
loop_
_entity_poly.entity_id
_entity_poly.type
_entity_poly.pdbx_seq_one_letter_code
_entity_poly.pdbx_strand_id
1 'polypeptide(L)'
;MMKLKEMVEAAEAKVESKPPQAAEEKAPDQAAGGAEEDVAAAPAEGGEGAEPLDQAEIEKMLFDESLGAQEYTYEEFLDLIDQPPEERGEAEDERKHWSYPRRWKVVLWNLQIQNYMDDNFSAFMEFEFGGTREECKVHKGTSVLIYATGQDKNYLRTPVIPDVSNAGPVDMHFRKAFEYRGSYLDLEREKLKIKVWEYRNWTLNHLEAVYEEALLNLATGETHVERDLYKFIKGDFL
;
A
#
# COMPACT_ATOMS: atom_id res chain seq x y z
N MET A 1 -5.77 5.94 22.62
CA MET A 1 -6.56 5.99 21.38
C MET A 1 -7.09 7.41 21.26
N MET A 2 -6.56 8.22 20.33
CA MET A 2 -7.40 9.24 19.71
C MET A 2 -8.46 8.50 18.89
N LYS A 3 -9.68 9.04 18.84
CA LYS A 3 -10.79 8.42 18.11
C LYS A 3 -10.76 8.90 16.67
N LEU A 4 -11.05 8.01 15.73
CA LEU A 4 -11.07 8.35 14.31
C LEU A 4 -12.02 9.53 14.01
N LYS A 5 -13.11 9.67 14.80
CA LYS A 5 -14.06 10.79 14.71
C LYS A 5 -13.39 12.16 15.01
N GLU A 6 -12.43 12.25 15.92
CA GLU A 6 -11.65 13.47 16.19
C GLU A 6 -10.75 13.86 14.98
N MET A 7 -10.27 12.86 14.22
CA MET A 7 -9.50 13.10 13.00
C MET A 7 -10.37 13.55 11.82
N VAL A 8 -11.63 13.08 11.76
CA VAL A 8 -12.63 13.56 10.78
C VAL A 8 -13.02 15.01 11.09
N GLU A 9 -13.37 15.33 12.33
CA GLU A 9 -13.68 16.71 12.75
C GLU A 9 -12.50 17.66 12.47
N ALA A 10 -11.25 17.23 12.75
CA ALA A 10 -10.04 18.01 12.47
C ALA A 10 -9.70 18.14 10.97
N ALA A 11 -10.29 17.32 10.10
CA ALA A 11 -10.21 17.47 8.65
C ALA A 11 -11.29 18.44 8.14
N GLU A 12 -12.53 18.31 8.60
CA GLU A 12 -13.64 19.19 8.21
C GLU A 12 -13.37 20.65 8.62
N ALA A 13 -12.87 20.88 9.85
CA ALA A 13 -12.50 22.21 10.33
C ALA A 13 -11.38 22.91 9.51
N LYS A 14 -10.57 22.15 8.73
CA LYS A 14 -9.53 22.70 7.84
C LYS A 14 -10.04 23.06 6.45
N VAL A 15 -11.15 22.45 6.01
CA VAL A 15 -11.79 22.76 4.72
C VAL A 15 -12.58 24.06 4.84
N GLU A 16 -13.30 24.24 5.94
CA GLU A 16 -14.16 25.41 6.17
C GLU A 16 -13.36 26.71 6.45
N SER A 17 -12.10 26.60 6.90
CA SER A 17 -11.29 27.74 7.35
C SER A 17 -10.46 28.44 6.26
N LYS A 18 -10.69 28.19 4.96
CA LYS A 18 -9.87 28.73 3.86
C LYS A 18 -10.62 29.83 3.09
N PRO A 19 -10.30 31.13 3.27
CA PRO A 19 -10.99 32.22 2.57
C PRO A 19 -10.75 32.17 1.05
N PRO A 20 -11.71 32.64 0.22
CA PRO A 20 -11.51 32.76 -1.22
C PRO A 20 -10.40 33.78 -1.52
N GLN A 21 -9.37 33.35 -2.25
CA GLN A 21 -8.24 34.18 -2.61
C GLN A 21 -8.60 35.04 -3.83
N ALA A 22 -8.61 36.37 -3.65
CA ALA A 22 -8.98 37.31 -4.70
C ALA A 22 -7.91 37.39 -5.81
N ALA A 23 -8.34 37.77 -7.01
CA ALA A 23 -7.50 38.02 -8.18
C ALA A 23 -7.09 39.50 -8.28
N GLU A 24 -6.41 39.85 -9.39
CA GLU A 24 -5.88 41.19 -9.74
C GLU A 24 -4.64 41.61 -8.90
N GLU A 25 -3.65 42.35 -9.42
CA GLU A 25 -3.45 42.92 -10.77
C GLU A 25 -1.94 42.93 -11.15
N LYS A 26 -1.54 43.60 -12.26
CA LYS A 26 -0.17 43.51 -12.82
C LYS A 26 0.37 44.87 -13.28
N ALA A 27 1.71 45.03 -13.20
CA ALA A 27 2.55 46.09 -13.81
C ALA A 27 2.66 47.44 -13.03
N PRO A 28 3.60 48.37 -13.39
CA PRO A 28 5.05 48.09 -13.41
C PRO A 28 6.00 49.24 -12.96
N ASP A 29 7.29 48.87 -12.83
CA ASP A 29 8.51 49.60 -13.28
C ASP A 29 9.28 50.65 -12.42
N GLN A 30 10.60 50.71 -12.69
CA GLN A 30 11.63 51.75 -12.41
C GLN A 30 12.11 52.04 -10.96
N ALA A 31 13.37 52.45 -10.69
CA ALA A 31 14.66 52.31 -11.41
C ALA A 31 15.88 52.77 -10.55
N ALA A 32 17.10 52.39 -10.99
CA ALA A 32 18.44 52.94 -10.67
C ALA A 32 19.08 52.72 -9.26
N GLY A 33 20.40 52.50 -9.13
CA GLY A 33 21.42 52.25 -10.19
C GLY A 33 22.90 52.33 -9.74
N GLY A 34 23.81 51.71 -10.53
CA GLY A 34 25.27 51.73 -10.41
C GLY A 34 25.86 50.76 -9.36
N ALA A 35 27.06 50.16 -9.51
CA ALA A 35 28.11 50.20 -10.56
C ALA A 35 29.18 49.11 -10.21
N GLU A 36 30.12 48.60 -11.03
CA GLU A 36 30.37 48.38 -12.48
C GLU A 36 31.70 47.54 -12.55
N GLU A 37 32.17 46.89 -13.62
CA GLU A 37 31.76 46.84 -15.04
C GLU A 37 30.82 45.64 -15.35
N ASP A 38 31.13 44.48 -15.97
CA ASP A 38 32.32 43.84 -16.57
C ASP A 38 31.86 42.83 -17.68
N VAL A 39 32.74 42.35 -18.59
CA VAL A 39 32.34 41.96 -19.97
C VAL A 39 32.64 40.52 -20.45
N ALA A 40 31.62 39.66 -20.32
CA ALA A 40 31.08 38.68 -21.29
C ALA A 40 31.91 37.50 -21.87
N ALA A 41 31.38 36.27 -21.68
CA ALA A 41 30.88 35.38 -22.77
C ALA A 41 30.25 34.09 -22.19
N ALA A 42 29.05 33.72 -22.63
CA ALA A 42 28.41 32.41 -22.36
C ALA A 42 28.40 31.55 -23.66
N PRO A 43 28.14 30.23 -23.59
CA PRO A 43 26.78 29.73 -23.33
C PRO A 43 26.69 28.78 -22.12
N ALA A 44 25.48 28.29 -21.84
CA ALA A 44 25.18 27.43 -20.70
C ALA A 44 24.52 26.11 -21.12
N GLU A 45 24.90 25.04 -20.42
CA GLU A 45 24.10 23.84 -20.16
C GLU A 45 24.30 23.54 -18.66
N GLY A 46 23.35 22.96 -17.93
CA GLY A 46 22.05 22.43 -18.36
C GLY A 46 21.50 21.57 -17.23
N GLY A 47 21.22 22.18 -16.07
CA GLY A 47 20.82 21.46 -14.87
C GLY A 47 19.37 20.97 -14.97
N GLU A 48 19.17 19.74 -15.44
CA GLU A 48 17.87 19.07 -15.45
C GLU A 48 17.44 18.74 -14.01
N GLY A 49 16.74 19.70 -13.38
CA GLY A 49 15.88 19.39 -12.24
C GLY A 49 14.72 18.52 -12.74
N ALA A 50 14.37 17.49 -11.97
CA ALA A 50 13.21 16.66 -12.29
C ALA A 50 11.96 17.53 -12.43
N GLU A 51 11.28 17.44 -13.57
CA GLU A 51 10.03 18.18 -13.76
C GLU A 51 8.99 17.72 -12.72
N PRO A 52 8.16 18.65 -12.19
CA PRO A 52 7.05 18.26 -11.35
C PRO A 52 6.07 17.42 -12.19
N LEU A 53 5.88 16.14 -11.80
CA LEU A 53 4.92 15.23 -12.43
C LEU A 53 3.59 15.94 -12.68
N ASP A 54 3.06 15.81 -13.90
CA ASP A 54 1.86 16.56 -14.26
C ASP A 54 0.64 16.10 -13.44
N GLN A 55 -0.33 17.00 -13.24
CA GLN A 55 -1.47 16.75 -12.36
C GLN A 55 -2.28 15.51 -12.78
N ALA A 56 -2.40 15.26 -14.09
CA ALA A 56 -3.06 14.11 -14.68
C ALA A 56 -2.16 12.85 -14.67
N GLU A 57 -0.84 12.97 -14.71
CA GLU A 57 0.07 11.83 -14.42
C GLU A 57 -0.01 11.41 -12.96
N ILE A 58 -0.07 12.35 -12.01
CA ILE A 58 -0.28 12.05 -10.58
C ILE A 58 -1.66 11.40 -10.38
N GLU A 59 -2.74 11.98 -10.94
CA GLU A 59 -4.07 11.38 -10.89
C GLU A 59 -4.10 9.99 -11.54
N LYS A 60 -3.38 9.79 -12.65
CA LYS A 60 -3.27 8.49 -13.33
C LYS A 60 -2.48 7.46 -12.53
N MET A 61 -1.39 7.83 -11.85
CA MET A 61 -0.68 6.93 -10.94
C MET A 61 -1.55 6.55 -9.74
N LEU A 62 -2.27 7.52 -9.16
CA LEU A 62 -3.23 7.29 -8.08
C LEU A 62 -4.43 6.43 -8.55
N PHE A 63 -4.80 6.53 -9.82
CA PHE A 63 -5.82 5.69 -10.45
C PHE A 63 -5.31 4.25 -10.65
N ASP A 64 -4.10 4.07 -11.19
CA ASP A 64 -3.46 2.76 -11.42
C ASP A 64 -3.24 2.01 -10.09
N GLU A 65 -2.84 2.71 -9.02
CA GLU A 65 -2.71 2.15 -7.66
C GLU A 65 -4.08 1.84 -7.00
N SER A 66 -5.15 2.55 -7.38
CA SER A 66 -6.50 2.38 -6.81
C SER A 66 -7.50 1.64 -7.72
N LEU A 67 -7.02 0.95 -8.77
CA LEU A 67 -7.82 0.15 -9.71
C LEU A 67 -8.56 -1.04 -9.07
N GLY A 68 -8.27 -1.38 -7.81
CA GLY A 68 -8.96 -2.39 -7.01
C GLY A 68 -9.52 -1.92 -5.67
N ALA A 69 -9.50 -0.60 -5.38
CA ALA A 69 -10.03 -0.05 -4.13
C ALA A 69 -11.56 -0.09 -4.14
N GLN A 70 -12.19 -0.62 -3.09
CA GLN A 70 -13.65 -0.73 -3.01
C GLN A 70 -14.31 0.65 -2.87
N GLU A 71 -15.42 0.86 -3.59
CA GLU A 71 -16.10 2.15 -3.69
C GLU A 71 -17.41 2.15 -2.88
N TYR A 72 -17.65 3.22 -2.12
CA TYR A 72 -18.82 3.39 -1.24
C TYR A 72 -19.40 4.81 -1.36
N THR A 73 -20.70 4.96 -1.13
CA THR A 73 -21.25 6.28 -0.77
C THR A 73 -20.82 6.70 0.64
N TYR A 74 -20.90 7.99 0.96
CA TYR A 74 -20.61 8.48 2.31
C TYR A 74 -21.51 7.87 3.40
N GLU A 75 -22.76 7.51 3.07
CA GLU A 75 -23.70 6.90 4.03
C GLU A 75 -23.33 5.43 4.29
N GLU A 76 -23.07 4.64 3.24
CA GLU A 76 -22.58 3.25 3.37
C GLU A 76 -21.24 3.17 4.11
N PHE A 77 -20.35 4.14 3.93
CA PHE A 77 -19.08 4.21 4.66
C PHE A 77 -19.28 4.50 6.15
N LEU A 78 -20.27 5.34 6.53
CA LEU A 78 -20.61 5.58 7.93
C LEU A 78 -21.21 4.34 8.59
N ASP A 79 -22.13 3.65 7.90
CA ASP A 79 -22.70 2.38 8.35
C ASP A 79 -21.64 1.27 8.47
N LEU A 80 -20.60 1.28 7.63
CA LEU A 80 -19.48 0.34 7.70
C LEU A 80 -18.58 0.57 8.93
N ILE A 81 -18.33 1.82 9.33
CA ILE A 81 -17.43 2.11 10.48
C ILE A 81 -18.11 2.06 11.84
N ASP A 82 -19.43 2.23 11.92
CA ASP A 82 -20.22 2.10 13.16
C ASP A 82 -20.83 0.69 13.34
N GLN A 83 -20.55 -0.26 12.43
CA GLN A 83 -20.86 -1.69 12.63
C GLN A 83 -20.14 -2.26 13.88
N PRO A 84 -20.83 -3.03 14.74
CA PRO A 84 -20.19 -3.68 15.87
C PRO A 84 -19.25 -4.81 15.40
N PRO A 85 -18.22 -5.18 16.20
CA PRO A 85 -17.39 -6.35 15.92
C PRO A 85 -18.23 -7.62 15.75
N GLU A 86 -17.82 -8.53 14.86
CA GLU A 86 -18.49 -9.83 14.69
C GLU A 86 -18.51 -10.60 16.02
N GLU A 87 -19.68 -11.09 16.41
CA GLU A 87 -19.87 -11.93 17.60
C GLU A 87 -20.37 -13.31 17.17
N ARG A 88 -19.75 -14.37 17.72
CA ARG A 88 -20.10 -15.77 17.40
C ARG A 88 -20.24 -16.61 18.65
N GLY A 89 -21.23 -17.51 18.66
CA GLY A 89 -21.61 -18.33 19.82
C GLY A 89 -22.84 -17.75 20.52
N GLU A 90 -23.71 -18.62 21.01
CA GLU A 90 -24.92 -18.23 21.73
C GLU A 90 -24.62 -18.04 23.23
N ALA A 91 -23.70 -18.85 23.77
CA ALA A 91 -23.27 -18.74 25.16
C ALA A 91 -22.13 -17.73 25.36
N GLU A 92 -22.06 -17.12 26.55
CA GLU A 92 -21.02 -16.14 26.90
C GLU A 92 -19.59 -16.72 26.77
N ASP A 93 -19.42 -18.01 27.09
CA ASP A 93 -18.11 -18.68 27.01
C ASP A 93 -17.75 -19.09 25.58
N GLU A 94 -18.72 -19.31 24.69
CA GLU A 94 -18.46 -19.46 23.25
C GLU A 94 -18.06 -18.12 22.63
N ARG A 95 -18.75 -17.04 22.98
CA ARG A 95 -18.41 -15.67 22.56
C ARG A 95 -16.99 -15.29 22.99
N LYS A 96 -16.58 -15.64 24.21
CA LYS A 96 -15.18 -15.54 24.65
C LYS A 96 -14.28 -16.46 23.84
N HIS A 97 -14.68 -17.71 23.58
CA HIS A 97 -13.87 -18.63 22.79
C HIS A 97 -13.53 -18.06 21.41
N TRP A 98 -14.50 -17.55 20.67
CA TRP A 98 -14.27 -17.02 19.31
C TRP A 98 -13.51 -15.69 19.32
N SER A 99 -13.90 -14.73 20.16
CA SER A 99 -13.38 -13.35 20.12
C SER A 99 -12.13 -13.08 20.97
N TYR A 100 -11.75 -13.96 21.91
CA TYR A 100 -10.61 -13.69 22.80
C TYR A 100 -9.26 -13.68 22.05
N PRO A 101 -8.46 -12.60 22.11
CA PRO A 101 -7.16 -12.52 21.44
C PRO A 101 -6.15 -13.52 21.98
N ARG A 102 -5.53 -14.31 21.09
CA ARG A 102 -4.54 -15.34 21.39
C ARG A 102 -3.16 -14.97 20.85
N ARG A 103 -2.12 -15.59 21.40
CA ARG A 103 -0.71 -15.40 21.01
C ARG A 103 -0.32 -16.50 20.02
N TRP A 104 -0.29 -16.16 18.73
CA TRP A 104 0.04 -17.08 17.64
C TRP A 104 1.54 -17.02 17.34
N LYS A 105 2.20 -18.17 17.34
CA LYS A 105 3.61 -18.30 16.93
C LYS A 105 3.67 -18.41 15.41
N VAL A 106 4.14 -17.36 14.73
CA VAL A 106 4.33 -17.37 13.27
C VAL A 106 5.80 -17.66 12.97
N VAL A 107 6.05 -18.52 11.97
CA VAL A 107 7.41 -18.88 11.52
C VAL A 107 7.46 -18.91 9.99
N LEU A 108 8.22 -17.99 9.40
CA LEU A 108 8.55 -17.96 7.98
C LEU A 108 9.98 -18.48 7.80
N TRP A 109 10.17 -19.51 6.98
CA TRP A 109 11.44 -20.22 6.79
C TRP A 109 11.43 -21.03 5.48
N ASN A 110 12.61 -21.40 4.96
CA ASN A 110 12.78 -22.18 3.72
C ASN A 110 11.97 -21.61 2.53
N LEU A 111 12.00 -20.28 2.38
CA LEU A 111 11.34 -19.58 1.29
C LEU A 111 12.20 -19.67 0.03
N GLN A 112 11.63 -20.19 -1.04
CA GLN A 112 12.28 -20.32 -2.34
C GLN A 112 11.40 -19.73 -3.44
N ILE A 113 12.01 -19.24 -4.51
CA ILE A 113 11.33 -18.71 -5.69
C ILE A 113 11.98 -19.27 -6.96
N GLN A 114 11.16 -19.62 -7.94
CA GLN A 114 11.60 -19.95 -9.30
C GLN A 114 10.83 -19.06 -10.28
N ASN A 115 11.51 -18.53 -11.30
CA ASN A 115 10.82 -17.94 -12.44
C ASN A 115 10.52 -19.07 -13.44
N TYR A 116 9.31 -19.14 -13.98
CA TYR A 116 8.97 -20.07 -15.07
C TYR A 116 9.02 -19.41 -16.46
N MET A 117 9.26 -18.11 -16.51
CA MET A 117 9.46 -17.32 -17.72
C MET A 117 10.95 -17.30 -18.12
N ASP A 118 11.24 -16.97 -19.38
CA ASP A 118 12.61 -16.94 -19.93
C ASP A 118 13.42 -15.66 -19.60
N ASP A 119 12.87 -14.77 -18.78
CA ASP A 119 13.57 -13.58 -18.25
C ASP A 119 14.30 -13.86 -16.92
N ASN A 120 15.29 -13.02 -16.59
CA ASN A 120 15.96 -13.03 -15.30
C ASN A 120 15.78 -11.67 -14.60
N PHE A 121 15.50 -11.69 -13.30
CA PHE A 121 15.30 -10.47 -12.53
C PHE A 121 15.84 -10.58 -11.10
N SER A 122 16.03 -9.42 -10.46
CA SER A 122 16.35 -9.35 -9.03
C SER A 122 15.05 -9.31 -8.24
N ALA A 123 14.76 -10.33 -7.43
CA ALA A 123 13.49 -10.46 -6.72
C ALA A 123 13.61 -10.08 -5.24
N PHE A 124 12.55 -9.49 -4.67
CA PHE A 124 12.26 -9.58 -3.24
C PHE A 124 10.80 -9.95 -3.01
N MET A 125 10.51 -10.55 -1.86
CA MET A 125 9.16 -10.88 -1.43
C MET A 125 8.76 -10.00 -0.24
N GLU A 126 7.50 -9.60 -0.23
CA GLU A 126 6.87 -8.80 0.81
C GLU A 126 5.60 -9.50 1.30
N PHE A 127 5.54 -9.70 2.61
CA PHE A 127 4.48 -10.43 3.30
C PHE A 127 3.66 -9.42 4.13
N GLU A 128 2.37 -9.37 3.85
CA GLU A 128 1.39 -8.56 4.59
C GLU A 128 0.36 -9.52 5.23
N PHE A 129 0.14 -9.42 6.53
CA PHE A 129 -0.84 -10.25 7.25
C PHE A 129 -1.20 -9.60 8.58
N GLY A 130 -2.27 -10.07 9.23
CA GLY A 130 -2.57 -9.69 10.61
C GLY A 130 -2.96 -8.21 10.72
N GLY A 131 -4.25 -7.93 10.61
CA GLY A 131 -4.85 -6.60 10.44
C GLY A 131 -5.66 -6.50 9.15
N THR A 132 -6.73 -5.71 9.19
CA THR A 132 -7.71 -5.53 8.11
C THR A 132 -7.49 -4.27 7.27
N ARG A 133 -6.37 -3.55 7.40
CA ARG A 133 -6.21 -2.25 6.74
C ARG A 133 -6.29 -2.34 5.22
N GLU A 134 -7.31 -1.70 4.68
CA GLU A 134 -7.63 -1.63 3.25
C GLU A 134 -8.11 -0.22 2.91
N GLU A 135 -7.86 0.20 1.67
CA GLU A 135 -8.14 1.55 1.21
C GLU A 135 -9.36 1.55 0.29
N CYS A 136 -10.27 2.48 0.53
CA CYS A 136 -11.57 2.57 -0.12
C CYS A 136 -11.86 3.99 -0.58
N LYS A 137 -12.58 4.11 -1.70
CA LYS A 137 -13.05 5.39 -2.24
C LYS A 137 -14.43 5.68 -1.68
N VAL A 138 -14.63 6.91 -1.20
CA VAL A 138 -15.89 7.35 -0.58
C VAL A 138 -16.41 8.59 -1.30
N HIS A 139 -17.62 8.49 -1.84
CA HIS A 139 -18.27 9.56 -2.59
C HIS A 139 -19.07 10.47 -1.64
N LYS A 140 -18.57 11.70 -1.42
CA LYS A 140 -19.21 12.74 -0.58
C LYS A 140 -19.64 13.91 -1.47
N GLY A 141 -20.87 13.80 -2.01
CA GLY A 141 -21.39 14.77 -2.98
C GLY A 141 -20.68 14.64 -4.33
N THR A 142 -20.09 15.74 -4.82
CA THR A 142 -19.29 15.76 -6.06
C THR A 142 -17.83 15.34 -5.87
N SER A 143 -17.40 15.07 -4.64
CA SER A 143 -16.00 14.77 -4.31
C SER A 143 -15.80 13.28 -4.00
N VAL A 144 -14.72 12.71 -4.53
CA VAL A 144 -14.22 11.39 -4.14
C VAL A 144 -13.10 11.59 -3.12
N LEU A 145 -13.16 10.85 -2.01
CA LEU A 145 -12.15 10.88 -0.94
C LEU A 145 -11.62 9.46 -0.72
N ILE A 146 -10.31 9.30 -0.58
CA ILE A 146 -9.69 8.01 -0.24
C ILE A 146 -9.57 7.93 1.29
N TYR A 147 -10.10 6.86 1.87
CA TYR A 147 -10.00 6.56 3.29
C TYR A 147 -9.38 5.16 3.49
N ALA A 148 -8.68 4.96 4.61
CA ALA A 148 -8.28 3.64 5.06
C ALA A 148 -9.19 3.17 6.20
N THR A 149 -9.71 1.95 6.10
CA THR A 149 -10.48 1.29 7.17
C THR A 149 -9.62 0.24 7.89
N GLY A 150 -10.17 -0.43 8.90
CA GLY A 150 -9.54 -1.59 9.54
C GLY A 150 -8.36 -1.26 10.48
N GLN A 151 -7.51 -2.27 10.71
CA GLN A 151 -6.31 -2.17 11.57
C GLN A 151 -5.03 -2.43 10.77
N ASP A 152 -3.96 -1.69 11.08
CA ASP A 152 -2.67 -1.76 10.39
C ASP A 152 -2.14 -3.20 10.27
N LYS A 153 -1.73 -3.57 9.05
CA LYS A 153 -1.17 -4.88 8.73
C LYS A 153 0.26 -5.01 9.27
N ASN A 154 0.70 -6.25 9.55
CA ASN A 154 2.10 -6.56 9.83
C ASN A 154 2.84 -6.74 8.50
N TYR A 155 3.96 -6.02 8.33
CA TYR A 155 4.76 -6.03 7.10
C TYR A 155 6.13 -6.68 7.35
N LEU A 156 6.52 -7.61 6.48
CA LEU A 156 7.85 -8.23 6.46
C LEU A 156 8.38 -8.29 5.02
N ARG A 157 9.66 -7.96 4.82
CA ARG A 157 10.31 -7.98 3.50
C ARG A 157 11.59 -8.83 3.53
N THR A 158 11.84 -9.61 2.48
CA THR A 158 13.08 -10.39 2.31
C THR A 158 14.25 -9.49 1.91
N PRO A 159 15.50 -10.01 1.95
CA PRO A 159 16.57 -9.50 1.10
C PRO A 159 16.15 -9.49 -0.38
N VAL A 160 16.84 -8.67 -1.18
CA VAL A 160 16.82 -8.79 -2.65
C VAL A 160 17.77 -9.92 -3.04
N ILE A 161 17.32 -10.79 -3.93
CA ILE A 161 18.09 -11.90 -4.52
C ILE A 161 18.25 -11.63 -6.03
N PRO A 162 19.48 -11.57 -6.57
CA PRO A 162 19.71 -11.39 -8.00
C PRO A 162 19.46 -12.67 -8.80
N ASP A 163 19.30 -12.51 -10.12
CA ASP A 163 19.32 -13.59 -11.13
C ASP A 163 18.31 -14.74 -10.93
N VAL A 164 17.14 -14.43 -10.35
CA VAL A 164 15.99 -15.35 -10.31
C VAL A 164 15.53 -15.61 -11.75
N SER A 165 15.52 -16.89 -12.13
CA SER A 165 15.46 -17.34 -13.54
C SER A 165 14.89 -18.75 -13.65
N ASN A 166 14.69 -19.24 -14.88
CA ASN A 166 14.17 -20.58 -15.18
C ASN A 166 15.12 -21.76 -14.86
N ALA A 167 16.35 -21.48 -14.40
CA ALA A 167 17.34 -22.49 -14.07
C ALA A 167 16.98 -23.38 -12.84
N GLY A 168 16.12 -22.89 -11.95
CA GLY A 168 15.62 -23.64 -10.78
C GLY A 168 15.25 -22.74 -9.58
N PRO A 169 14.80 -23.32 -8.47
CA PRO A 169 14.46 -22.56 -7.26
C PRO A 169 15.68 -21.91 -6.61
N VAL A 170 15.54 -20.65 -6.21
CA VAL A 170 16.54 -19.84 -5.52
C VAL A 170 16.06 -19.53 -4.10
N ASP A 171 16.93 -19.68 -3.10
CA ASP A 171 16.60 -19.43 -1.69
C ASP A 171 16.57 -17.93 -1.37
N MET A 172 15.50 -17.46 -0.71
CA MET A 172 15.30 -16.06 -0.34
C MET A 172 16.11 -15.62 0.88
N HIS A 173 16.91 -16.52 1.47
CA HIS A 173 17.79 -16.29 2.63
C HIS A 173 17.06 -15.69 3.84
N PHE A 174 15.75 -15.93 3.94
CA PHE A 174 14.87 -15.29 4.92
C PHE A 174 14.32 -16.29 5.93
N ARG A 175 14.55 -15.98 7.21
CA ARG A 175 13.95 -16.70 8.34
C ARG A 175 13.51 -15.72 9.41
N LYS A 176 12.23 -15.76 9.78
CA LYS A 176 11.66 -14.98 10.90
C LYS A 176 10.73 -15.86 11.73
N ALA A 177 10.82 -15.70 13.05
CA ALA A 177 9.87 -16.26 14.00
C ALA A 177 9.45 -15.14 14.97
N PHE A 178 8.16 -14.99 15.20
CA PHE A 178 7.59 -13.90 15.99
C PHE A 178 6.19 -14.26 16.51
N GLU A 179 5.56 -13.33 17.23
CA GLU A 179 4.22 -13.48 17.80
C GLU A 179 3.24 -12.55 17.09
N TYR A 180 2.19 -13.11 16.50
CA TYR A 180 0.98 -12.38 16.10
C TYR A 180 -0.06 -12.46 17.22
N ARG A 181 -0.93 -11.46 17.33
CA ARG A 181 -2.03 -11.42 18.30
C ARG A 181 -3.36 -11.19 17.60
N GLY A 182 -4.24 -12.18 17.69
CA GLY A 182 -5.56 -12.17 17.07
C GLY A 182 -6.46 -13.25 17.68
N SER A 183 -7.76 -13.07 17.56
CA SER A 183 -8.79 -14.05 17.91
C SER A 183 -8.94 -15.14 16.83
N TYR A 184 -9.93 -16.03 16.95
CA TYR A 184 -10.25 -16.95 15.85
C TYR A 184 -10.97 -16.22 14.70
N LEU A 185 -11.84 -15.26 15.02
CA LEU A 185 -12.56 -14.45 14.03
C LEU A 185 -11.59 -13.60 13.20
N ASP A 186 -10.50 -13.12 13.80
CA ASP A 186 -9.47 -12.39 13.07
C ASP A 186 -8.74 -13.31 12.07
N LEU A 187 -8.43 -14.57 12.42
CA LEU A 187 -7.82 -15.54 11.49
C LEU A 187 -8.73 -15.95 10.33
N GLU A 188 -10.05 -15.96 10.54
CA GLU A 188 -11.02 -16.26 9.47
C GLU A 188 -11.18 -15.09 8.48
N ARG A 189 -11.16 -13.87 9.00
CA ARG A 189 -11.35 -12.62 8.24
C ARG A 189 -10.08 -12.16 7.52
N GLU A 190 -8.92 -12.42 8.11
CA GLU A 190 -7.63 -11.88 7.64
C GLU A 190 -6.88 -12.86 6.73
N LYS A 191 -6.06 -12.32 5.83
CA LYS A 191 -5.29 -13.05 4.83
C LYS A 191 -3.80 -12.89 5.06
N LEU A 192 -3.02 -13.87 4.62
CA LEU A 192 -1.64 -13.66 4.21
C LEU A 192 -1.65 -13.22 2.74
N LYS A 193 -1.10 -12.03 2.49
CA LYS A 193 -0.78 -11.54 1.15
C LYS A 193 0.73 -11.60 0.94
N ILE A 194 1.16 -12.13 -0.20
CA ILE A 194 2.58 -12.18 -0.59
C ILE A 194 2.72 -11.45 -1.92
N LYS A 195 3.51 -10.38 -1.95
CA LYS A 195 3.86 -9.63 -3.15
C LYS A 195 5.27 -10.04 -3.59
N VAL A 196 5.43 -10.47 -4.84
CA VAL A 196 6.74 -10.62 -5.47
C VAL A 196 7.04 -9.33 -6.23
N TRP A 197 8.22 -8.77 -6.00
CA TRP A 197 8.66 -7.52 -6.59
C TRP A 197 9.97 -7.70 -7.35
N GLU A 198 10.05 -7.21 -8.58
CA GLU A 198 11.30 -6.92 -9.25
C GLU A 198 11.94 -5.68 -8.63
N TYR A 199 13.15 -5.84 -8.11
CA TYR A 199 13.99 -4.76 -7.63
C TYR A 199 14.69 -4.02 -8.78
N ARG A 200 14.54 -2.70 -8.83
CA ARG A 200 15.19 -1.83 -9.82
C ARG A 200 16.00 -0.73 -9.13
N ASN A 201 17.23 -0.49 -9.62
CA ASN A 201 18.15 0.47 -9.01
C ASN A 201 17.82 1.95 -9.32
N TRP A 202 17.22 2.22 -10.47
CA TRP A 202 17.09 3.57 -11.05
C TRP A 202 15.65 3.99 -11.36
N THR A 203 14.69 3.09 -11.14
CA THR A 203 13.26 3.28 -11.41
C THR A 203 12.46 2.60 -10.31
N LEU A 204 11.14 2.84 -10.27
CA LEU A 204 10.26 2.16 -9.31
C LEU A 204 10.31 0.63 -9.51
N ASN A 205 10.36 -0.10 -8.39
CA ASN A 205 10.24 -1.56 -8.38
C ASN A 205 8.94 -1.99 -9.06
N HIS A 206 8.97 -3.09 -9.80
CA HIS A 206 7.79 -3.58 -10.52
C HIS A 206 7.12 -4.69 -9.71
N LEU A 207 5.80 -4.60 -9.52
CA LEU A 207 5.02 -5.67 -8.90
C LEU A 207 4.89 -6.81 -9.91
N GLU A 208 5.60 -7.90 -9.66
CA GLU A 208 5.69 -9.05 -10.55
C GLU A 208 4.47 -9.95 -10.39
N ALA A 209 4.12 -10.33 -9.16
CA ALA A 209 2.98 -11.19 -8.87
C ALA A 209 2.43 -10.98 -7.45
N VAL A 210 1.19 -11.40 -7.22
CA VAL A 210 0.51 -11.37 -5.91
C VAL A 210 -0.09 -12.73 -5.58
N TYR A 211 0.09 -13.16 -4.33
CA TYR A 211 -0.62 -14.28 -3.70
C TYR A 211 -1.50 -13.78 -2.56
N GLU A 212 -2.66 -14.42 -2.35
CA GLU A 212 -3.51 -14.24 -1.17
C GLU A 212 -4.07 -15.60 -0.70
N GLU A 213 -3.98 -15.89 0.60
CA GLU A 213 -4.60 -17.04 1.26
C GLU A 213 -5.13 -16.66 2.65
N ALA A 214 -6.28 -17.20 3.08
CA ALA A 214 -6.85 -16.93 4.39
C ALA A 214 -5.95 -17.45 5.52
N LEU A 215 -5.76 -16.68 6.59
CA LEU A 215 -4.86 -17.08 7.69
C LEU A 215 -5.33 -18.36 8.40
N LEU A 216 -6.63 -18.62 8.44
CA LEU A 216 -7.20 -19.87 8.97
C LEU A 216 -6.58 -21.13 8.32
N ASN A 217 -6.36 -21.13 7.00
CA ASN A 217 -5.78 -22.28 6.28
C ASN A 217 -4.35 -22.58 6.77
N LEU A 218 -3.59 -21.51 7.02
CA LEU A 218 -2.19 -21.54 7.42
C LEU A 218 -2.00 -21.74 8.94
N ALA A 219 -3.04 -21.47 9.74
CA ALA A 219 -3.04 -21.61 11.21
C ALA A 219 -3.14 -23.08 11.70
N THR A 220 -2.78 -24.05 10.84
CA THR A 220 -2.98 -25.50 11.06
C THR A 220 -1.74 -26.23 11.59
N GLY A 221 -0.54 -25.65 11.53
CA GLY A 221 0.68 -26.23 12.11
C GLY A 221 1.96 -25.80 11.39
N GLU A 222 2.93 -26.70 11.30
CA GLU A 222 4.08 -26.55 10.41
C GLU A 222 3.72 -27.10 9.03
N THR A 223 3.24 -26.22 8.14
CA THR A 223 2.81 -26.56 6.78
C THR A 223 3.84 -26.14 5.73
N HIS A 224 4.21 -27.05 4.83
CA HIS A 224 4.87 -26.69 3.57
C HIS A 224 3.81 -26.18 2.58
N VAL A 225 4.06 -25.04 1.93
CA VAL A 225 3.14 -24.41 0.99
C VAL A 225 3.88 -24.08 -0.29
N GLU A 226 3.41 -24.68 -1.38
CA GLU A 226 3.92 -24.52 -2.74
C GLU A 226 2.78 -23.99 -3.61
N ARG A 227 3.07 -22.94 -4.41
CA ARG A 227 2.08 -22.15 -5.16
C ARG A 227 2.73 -21.57 -6.42
N ASP A 228 2.08 -21.76 -7.56
CA ASP A 228 2.39 -21.02 -8.78
C ASP A 228 1.84 -19.60 -8.68
N LEU A 229 2.60 -18.63 -9.16
CA LEU A 229 2.24 -17.21 -9.14
C LEU A 229 2.22 -16.66 -10.56
N TYR A 230 1.15 -15.97 -10.93
CA TYR A 230 0.97 -15.43 -12.28
C TYR A 230 1.58 -14.03 -12.39
N LYS A 231 2.54 -13.87 -13.31
CA LYS A 231 3.20 -12.60 -13.61
C LYS A 231 2.21 -11.61 -14.24
N PHE A 232 2.21 -10.35 -13.79
CA PHE A 232 1.42 -9.27 -14.39
C PHE A 232 2.03 -8.84 -15.74
N ILE A 233 1.70 -9.57 -16.81
CA ILE A 233 2.15 -9.24 -18.17
C ILE A 233 1.52 -7.91 -18.59
N LYS A 234 2.37 -6.91 -18.88
CA LYS A 234 1.94 -5.54 -19.18
C LYS A 234 1.49 -5.38 -20.64
N GLY A 235 0.34 -5.96 -20.96
CA GLY A 235 -0.40 -5.74 -22.21
C GLY A 235 -0.83 -7.02 -22.92
N ASP A 236 -2.12 -7.34 -22.82
CA ASP A 236 -2.96 -7.80 -23.95
C ASP A 236 -4.43 -7.82 -23.51
N PHE A 237 -5.02 -6.63 -23.36
CA PHE A 237 -6.48 -6.46 -23.38
C PHE A 237 -6.92 -6.38 -24.85
N LEU A 238 -7.67 -7.39 -25.31
CA LEU A 238 -8.32 -7.45 -26.63
C LEU A 238 -9.68 -6.74 -26.63
#